data_AF-A0ABD0B9Y6-F1
#
_entry.id   AF-A0ABD0B9Y6-F1
#
_cell.length_a   1.000
_cell.length_b   1.000
_cell.length_c   1.000
_cell.angle_alpha   90.00
_cell.angle_beta   90.00
_cell.angle_gamma   90.00
#
_symmetry.space_group_name_H-M   'P 1'
#
loop_
_entity.id
_entity.type
_entity.pdbx_description
1 polymer ?
#
loop_
_entity_poly.entity_id
_entity_poly.type
_entity_poly.pdbx_seq_one_letter_code
_entity_poly.pdbx_strand_id
1 'polypeptide(L)'
;MVLIEEKQTMNHPLQPIYADEQGVVRFKANKIVCHLLDHGGITLNDLATLDFSVEDWEQFAQLSGYSLSGFGELSYVRKYTYEAAAKMAELGLSEAEARIAHLEGELLALRQALREPIARPYGEHPDELLDQDDS
;
A
#
# COMPACT_ATOMS: atom_id res chain seq x y z
N MET A 1 32.71 15.88 5.30
CA MET A 1 32.11 15.01 4.26
C MET A 1 31.12 14.12 4.96
N VAL A 2 29.85 14.53 5.00
CA VAL A 2 28.76 13.72 5.56
C VAL A 2 28.27 12.87 4.40
N LEU A 3 28.52 11.57 4.45
CA LEU A 3 27.83 10.61 3.60
C LEU A 3 26.39 10.60 4.09
N ILE A 4 25.51 11.28 3.37
CA ILE A 4 24.09 11.02 3.49
C ILE A 4 23.92 9.61 2.92
N GLU A 5 23.86 8.61 3.79
CA GLU A 5 23.33 7.30 3.37
C GLU A 5 21.90 7.56 2.93
N GLU A 6 21.68 7.61 1.62
CA GLU A 6 20.34 7.41 1.06
C GLU A 6 19.88 6.05 1.56
N LYS A 7 19.09 6.05 2.64
CA LYS A 7 18.37 4.88 3.07
C LYS A 7 17.30 4.63 2.01
N GLN A 8 17.67 3.94 0.94
CA GLN A 8 16.73 3.41 -0.05
C GLN A 8 15.82 2.43 0.69
N THR A 9 14.72 2.94 1.24
CA THR A 9 13.62 2.11 1.73
C THR A 9 12.88 1.59 0.50
N MET A 10 13.50 0.67 -0.23
CA MET A 10 12.83 -0.08 -1.29
C MET A 10 11.85 -1.02 -0.61
N ASN A 11 10.58 -0.63 -0.56
CA ASN A 11 9.51 -1.51 -0.12
C ASN A 11 9.56 -2.80 -0.96
N HIS A 12 9.21 -3.93 -0.34
CA HIS A 12 9.09 -5.18 -1.10
C HIS A 12 8.01 -5.04 -2.18
N PRO A 13 8.23 -5.63 -3.37
CA PRO A 13 7.25 -5.58 -4.45
C PRO A 13 5.98 -6.33 -4.07
N LEU A 14 4.83 -5.75 -4.41
CA LEU A 14 3.53 -6.37 -4.15
C LEU A 14 3.40 -7.68 -4.93
N GLN A 15 2.90 -8.71 -4.27
CA GLN A 15 2.59 -9.96 -4.98
C GLN A 15 1.45 -9.73 -5.99
N PRO A 16 1.47 -10.42 -7.15
CA PRO A 16 0.35 -10.40 -8.07
C PRO A 16 -0.95 -10.79 -7.38
N ILE A 17 -2.05 -10.18 -7.78
CA ILE A 17 -3.37 -10.42 -7.20
C ILE A 17 -4.25 -11.12 -8.23
N TYR A 18 -5.09 -12.04 -7.76
CA TYR A 18 -6.07 -12.75 -8.58
C TYR A 18 -7.33 -13.06 -7.77
N ALA A 19 -8.45 -13.32 -8.44
CA ALA A 19 -9.65 -13.89 -7.81
C ALA A 19 -9.58 -15.41 -7.87
N ASP A 20 -9.81 -16.09 -6.73
CA ASP A 20 -9.89 -17.55 -6.68
C ASP A 20 -11.23 -18.07 -7.26
N GLU A 21 -11.42 -19.39 -7.24
CA GLU A 21 -12.62 -20.06 -7.75
C GLU A 21 -13.90 -19.63 -7.03
N GLN A 22 -13.78 -19.09 -5.82
CA GLN A 22 -14.87 -18.58 -4.99
C GLN A 22 -15.07 -17.07 -5.14
N GLY A 23 -14.29 -16.41 -6.01
CA GLY A 23 -14.34 -14.97 -6.23
C GLY A 23 -13.64 -14.15 -5.13
N VAL A 24 -12.89 -14.79 -4.23
CA VAL A 24 -12.12 -14.10 -3.20
C VAL A 24 -10.82 -13.58 -3.82
N VAL A 25 -10.59 -12.29 -3.68
CA VAL A 25 -9.36 -11.63 -4.14
C VAL A 25 -8.20 -12.00 -3.21
N ARG A 26 -7.13 -12.56 -3.76
CA ARG A 26 -5.96 -13.07 -3.03
C ARG A 26 -4.66 -12.67 -3.68
N PHE A 27 -3.62 -12.57 -2.86
CA PHE A 27 -2.25 -12.52 -3.35
C PHE A 27 -1.79 -13.89 -3.87
N LYS A 28 -0.94 -13.89 -4.89
CA LYS A 28 -0.29 -15.08 -5.41
C LYS A 28 0.67 -15.65 -4.36
N ALA A 29 0.30 -16.78 -3.79
CA ALA A 29 1.12 -17.48 -2.81
C ALA A 29 2.42 -18.03 -3.40
N ASN A 30 3.48 -18.00 -2.61
CA ASN A 30 4.71 -18.73 -2.86
C ASN A 30 4.65 -20.11 -2.19
N LYS A 31 4.67 -21.17 -3.00
CA LYS A 31 4.51 -22.55 -2.51
C LYS A 31 5.59 -22.99 -1.51
N ILE A 32 6.81 -22.45 -1.62
CA ILE A 32 7.90 -22.77 -0.68
C ILE A 32 7.61 -22.10 0.67
N VAL A 33 7.17 -20.84 0.66
CA VAL A 33 6.80 -20.11 1.88
C VAL A 33 5.64 -20.79 2.59
N CYS A 34 4.59 -21.19 1.86
CA CYS A 34 3.48 -21.96 2.43
C CYS A 34 3.98 -23.28 3.04
N HIS A 35 4.83 -24.03 2.32
CA HIS A 35 5.37 -25.29 2.83
C HIS A 35 6.17 -25.10 4.12
N LEU A 36 7.01 -24.07 4.20
CA LEU A 36 7.78 -23.73 5.40
C LEU A 36 6.88 -23.31 6.56
N LEU A 37 5.78 -22.60 6.30
CA LEU A 37 4.82 -22.23 7.34
C LEU A 37 4.08 -23.46 7.88
N ASP A 38 3.69 -24.38 6.99
CA ASP A 38 2.92 -25.57 7.35
C ASP A 38 3.78 -26.66 8.03
N HIS A 39 5.09 -26.73 7.73
CA HIS A 39 5.96 -27.84 8.15
C HIS A 39 7.23 -27.40 8.90
N GLY A 40 7.48 -26.10 9.05
CA GLY A 40 8.74 -25.57 9.58
C GLY A 40 8.92 -25.70 11.09
N GLY A 41 7.90 -26.14 11.83
CA GLY A 41 7.96 -26.31 13.28
C GLY A 41 8.07 -24.99 14.06
N ILE A 42 7.83 -23.87 13.40
CA ILE A 42 7.82 -22.51 13.97
C ILE A 42 6.43 -21.93 13.74
N THR A 43 5.85 -21.32 14.77
CA THR A 43 4.53 -20.69 14.72
C THR A 43 4.65 -19.18 14.42
N LEU A 44 3.55 -18.55 14.03
CA LEU A 44 3.50 -17.08 13.88
C LEU A 44 3.83 -16.35 15.19
N ASN A 45 3.50 -16.94 16.34
CA ASN A 45 3.83 -16.38 17.65
C ASN A 45 5.34 -16.41 17.90
N ASP A 46 6.04 -17.45 17.44
CA ASP A 46 7.49 -17.53 17.56
C ASP A 46 8.15 -16.44 16.71
N LEU A 47 7.68 -16.24 15.47
CA LEU A 47 8.16 -15.18 14.58
C LEU A 47 7.87 -13.78 15.14
N ALA A 48 6.74 -13.59 15.83
CA ALA A 48 6.37 -12.31 16.45
C ALA A 48 7.31 -11.89 17.61
N THR A 49 8.12 -12.81 18.14
CA THR A 49 9.17 -12.48 19.13
C THR A 49 10.47 -11.99 18.51
N LEU A 50 10.61 -12.11 17.19
CA LEU A 50 11.78 -11.69 16.42
C LEU A 50 11.58 -10.27 15.87
N ASP A 51 12.69 -9.58 15.64
CA ASP A 51 12.70 -8.19 15.18
C ASP A 51 12.65 -8.10 13.65
N PHE A 52 11.46 -8.31 13.07
CA PHE A 52 11.20 -8.12 11.65
C PHE A 52 10.55 -6.77 11.38
N SER A 53 10.89 -6.18 10.23
CA SER A 53 10.29 -4.93 9.79
C SER A 53 8.81 -5.12 9.44
N VAL A 54 8.06 -4.02 9.41
CA VAL A 54 6.66 -4.05 8.95
C VAL A 54 6.59 -4.45 7.48
N GLU A 55 7.56 -4.02 6.66
CA GLU A 55 7.69 -4.37 5.25
C GLU A 55 7.79 -5.90 5.08
N ASP A 56 8.61 -6.56 5.92
CA ASP A 56 8.77 -8.01 5.87
C ASP A 56 7.49 -8.75 6.26
N TRP A 57 6.77 -8.27 7.28
CA TRP A 57 5.48 -8.84 7.68
C TRP A 57 4.41 -8.67 6.61
N GLU A 58 4.33 -7.48 6.00
CA GLU A 58 3.43 -7.21 4.88
C GLU A 58 3.72 -8.15 3.70
N GLN A 59 5.00 -8.34 3.35
CA GLN A 59 5.40 -9.23 2.27
C GLN A 59 5.16 -10.70 2.60
N PHE A 60 5.42 -11.10 3.85
CA PHE A 60 5.20 -12.46 4.31
C PHE A 60 3.71 -12.86 4.20
N ALA A 61 2.79 -11.99 4.63
CA ALA A 61 1.36 -12.22 4.48
C ALA A 61 0.96 -12.38 3.00
N GLN A 62 1.48 -11.52 2.12
CA GLN A 62 1.21 -11.63 0.68
C GLN A 62 1.75 -12.95 0.10
N LEU A 63 2.98 -13.32 0.44
CA LEU A 63 3.62 -14.56 0.00
C LEU A 63 2.93 -15.81 0.55
N SER A 64 2.24 -15.73 1.69
CA SER A 64 1.43 -16.84 2.21
C SER A 64 0.05 -16.96 1.53
N GLY A 65 -0.28 -16.06 0.60
CA GLY A 65 -1.55 -16.09 -0.15
C GLY A 65 -2.75 -15.53 0.61
N TYR A 66 -2.53 -14.56 1.51
CA TYR A 66 -3.62 -13.91 2.22
C TYR A 66 -4.69 -13.36 1.25
N SER A 67 -5.95 -13.35 1.70
CA SER A 67 -6.97 -12.59 0.99
C SER A 67 -6.67 -11.09 1.11
N LEU A 68 -7.01 -10.32 0.08
CA LEU A 68 -6.83 -8.88 0.09
C LEU A 68 -7.67 -8.23 1.21
N SER A 69 -8.89 -8.72 1.43
CA SER A 69 -9.75 -8.25 2.52
C SER A 69 -9.14 -8.51 3.89
N GLY A 70 -8.67 -9.74 4.13
CA GLY A 70 -8.02 -10.10 5.39
C GLY A 70 -6.71 -9.36 5.61
N PHE A 71 -5.97 -9.06 4.53
CA PHE A 71 -4.73 -8.29 4.59
C PHE A 71 -5.00 -6.86 5.10
N GLY A 72 -6.10 -6.23 4.66
CA GLY A 72 -6.50 -4.90 5.13
C GLY A 72 -6.92 -4.84 6.61
N GLU A 73 -7.18 -5.98 7.25
CA GLU A 73 -7.56 -6.05 8.68
C GLU A 73 -6.36 -6.24 9.62
N LEU A 74 -5.17 -6.51 9.08
CA LEU A 74 -3.96 -6.71 9.88
C LEU A 74 -3.46 -5.36 10.43
N SER A 75 -3.29 -5.27 11.74
CA SER A 75 -2.96 -4.01 12.44
C SER A 75 -1.61 -3.40 12.04
N TYR A 76 -0.70 -4.19 11.49
CA TYR A 76 0.61 -3.75 11.02
C TYR A 76 0.62 -3.34 9.54
N VAL A 77 -0.44 -3.63 8.77
CA VAL A 77 -0.48 -3.27 7.35
C VAL A 77 -0.64 -1.76 7.22
N ARG A 78 0.25 -1.14 6.46
CA ARG A 78 0.15 0.27 6.13
C ARG A 78 -1.00 0.49 5.16
N LYS A 79 -1.81 1.51 5.44
CA LYS A 79 -2.91 1.93 4.55
C LYS A 79 -2.44 2.08 3.10
N TYR A 80 -1.30 2.74 2.90
CA TYR A 80 -0.71 2.93 1.57
C TYR A 80 -0.44 1.61 0.81
N THR A 81 0.05 0.57 1.50
CA THR A 81 0.29 -0.76 0.91
C THR A 81 -1.02 -1.42 0.51
N TYR A 82 -2.01 -1.38 1.40
CA TYR A 82 -3.35 -1.92 1.14
C TYR A 82 -4.04 -1.23 -0.04
N GLU A 83 -4.04 0.11 -0.09
CA GLU A 83 -4.71 0.88 -1.14
C GLU A 83 -4.08 0.63 -2.51
N ALA A 84 -2.75 0.49 -2.58
CA ALA A 84 -2.08 0.09 -3.82
C ALA A 84 -2.51 -1.31 -4.27
N ALA A 85 -2.56 -2.29 -3.37
CA ALA A 85 -3.04 -3.63 -3.68
C ALA A 85 -4.54 -3.63 -4.08
N ALA A 86 -5.36 -2.80 -3.44
CA ALA A 86 -6.76 -2.61 -3.80
C ALA A 86 -6.92 -2.05 -5.21
N LYS A 87 -6.10 -1.07 -5.60
CA LYS A 87 -6.09 -0.52 -6.97
C LYS A 87 -5.61 -1.55 -8.00
N MET A 88 -4.62 -2.37 -7.68
CA MET A 88 -4.22 -3.49 -8.55
C MET A 88 -5.40 -4.46 -8.78
N ALA A 89 -6.14 -4.78 -7.72
CA ALA A 89 -7.29 -5.69 -7.82
C ALA A 89 -8.50 -5.08 -8.56
N GLU A 90 -8.81 -3.82 -8.29
CA GLU A 90 -9.97 -3.10 -8.85
C GLU A 90 -9.77 -2.78 -10.33
N LEU A 91 -8.58 -2.31 -10.69
CA LEU A 91 -8.30 -1.71 -12.00
C LEU A 91 -7.36 -2.56 -12.88
N GLY A 92 -6.82 -3.66 -12.36
CA GLY A 92 -5.89 -4.52 -13.10
C GLY A 92 -4.54 -3.86 -13.40
N LEU A 93 -4.16 -2.84 -12.63
CA LEU A 93 -2.94 -2.06 -12.81
C LEU A 93 -1.69 -2.82 -12.36
N SER A 94 -0.54 -2.46 -12.92
CA SER A 94 0.75 -2.82 -12.32
C SER A 94 0.91 -2.13 -10.96
N GLU A 95 1.83 -2.63 -10.12
CA GLU A 95 2.11 -2.03 -8.81
C GLU A 95 2.45 -0.53 -8.93
N ALA A 96 3.30 -0.16 -9.90
CA ALA A 96 3.72 1.22 -10.08
C ALA A 96 2.52 2.12 -10.44
N GLU A 97 1.70 1.70 -11.41
CA GLU A 97 0.49 2.42 -11.82
C GLU A 97 -0.52 2.52 -10.68
N ALA A 98 -0.71 1.45 -9.90
CA ALA A 98 -1.61 1.44 -8.77
C ALA A 98 -1.17 2.40 -7.65
N ARG A 99 0.13 2.44 -7.36
CA ARG A 99 0.72 3.39 -6.41
C ARG A 99 0.55 4.84 -6.89
N ILE A 100 0.79 5.10 -8.17
CA ILE A 100 0.60 6.43 -8.78
C ILE A 100 -0.88 6.83 -8.67
N ALA A 101 -1.80 5.97 -9.11
CA ALA A 101 -3.23 6.24 -9.08
C ALA A 101 -3.75 6.55 -7.66
N HIS A 102 -3.25 5.83 -6.64
CA HIS A 102 -3.58 6.13 -5.25
C HIS A 102 -3.04 7.50 -4.81
N LEU A 103 -1.77 7.81 -5.11
CA LEU A 103 -1.14 9.08 -4.74
C LEU A 103 -1.79 10.28 -5.45
N GLU A 104 -2.15 10.15 -6.72
CA GLU A 104 -2.91 11.18 -7.45
C GLU A 104 -4.27 11.42 -6.82
N GLY A 105 -4.96 10.37 -6.37
CA GLY A 105 -6.21 10.47 -5.63
C GLY A 105 -6.05 11.21 -4.30
N GLU A 106 -5.04 10.88 -3.50
CA GLU A 106 -4.75 11.57 -2.23
C GLU A 106 -4.35 13.03 -2.45
N LEU A 107 -3.55 13.33 -3.48
CA LEU A 107 -3.18 14.70 -3.84
C LEU A 107 -4.40 15.52 -4.25
N LEU A 108 -5.31 14.95 -5.05
CA LEU A 108 -6.55 15.61 -5.45
C LEU A 108 -7.44 15.88 -4.23
N ALA A 109 -7.61 14.89 -3.35
CA ALA A 109 -8.40 15.04 -2.13
C ALA A 109 -7.80 16.11 -1.21
N LEU A 110 -6.48 16.13 -1.05
CA LEU A 110 -5.78 17.14 -0.27
C LEU A 110 -5.94 18.54 -0.88
N ARG A 111 -5.78 18.67 -2.20
CA ARG A 111 -6.00 19.94 -2.91
C ARG A 111 -7.41 20.47 -2.70
N GLN A 112 -8.42 19.60 -2.77
CA GLN A 112 -9.81 19.97 -2.49
C GLN A 112 -10.03 20.37 -1.03
N ALA A 113 -9.47 19.61 -0.08
CA ALA A 113 -9.62 19.88 1.35
C ALA A 113 -8.95 21.19 1.79
N LEU A 114 -7.83 21.57 1.15
CA LEU A 114 -7.09 22.78 1.46
C LEU A 114 -7.63 24.04 0.76
N ARG A 115 -8.54 23.88 -0.21
CA ARG A 115 -9.10 24.98 -1.02
C ARG A 115 -9.69 26.10 -0.17
N GLU A 116 -10.60 25.76 0.74
CA GLU A 116 -11.28 26.71 1.63
C GLU A 116 -10.35 27.28 2.73
N PRO A 117 -9.54 26.47 3.45
CA PRO A 117 -8.57 26.98 4.41
C PRO A 117 -7.55 27.97 3.84
N ILE A 118 -7.11 27.79 2.60
CA ILE A 118 -6.14 28.66 1.93
C ILE A 118 -6.80 29.95 1.43
N ALA A 119 -8.02 29.89 0.91
CA ALA A 119 -8.77 31.05 0.41
C ALA A 119 -9.10 32.10 1.48
N ARG A 120 -9.54 31.62 2.65
CA ARG A 120 -10.00 32.46 3.76
C ARG A 120 -9.07 33.62 4.15
N PRO A 121 -7.75 33.43 4.38
CA PRO A 121 -6.86 34.52 4.77
C PRO A 121 -6.68 35.60 3.68
N TYR A 122 -6.84 35.25 2.40
CA TYR A 122 -6.71 36.20 1.28
C TYR A 122 -8.04 36.87 0.93
N GLY A 123 -9.16 36.40 1.49
CA GLY A 123 -10.49 36.92 1.16
C GLY A 123 -10.94 36.60 -0.26
N GLU A 124 -10.25 35.67 -0.93
CA GLU A 124 -10.57 35.17 -2.26
C GLU A 124 -11.64 34.09 -2.19
N HIS A 125 -12.37 33.87 -3.29
CA HIS A 125 -13.26 32.72 -3.37
C HIS A 125 -12.42 31.44 -3.58
N PRO A 126 -12.73 30.31 -2.91
CA PRO A 126 -11.99 29.04 -3.05
C PRO A 126 -11.79 28.58 -4.50
N ASP A 127 -12.70 28.97 -5.40
CA ASP A 127 -12.68 28.65 -6.82
C ASP A 127 -11.65 29.45 -7.64
N GLU A 128 -11.30 30.67 -7.21
CA GLU A 128 -10.43 31.61 -7.94
C GLU A 128 -8.93 31.28 -7.80
N LEU A 129 -8.56 30.48 -6.79
CA LEU A 129 -7.18 30.07 -6.51
C LEU A 129 -6.59 29.07 -7.51
N LEU A 130 -7.39 28.46 -8.39
CA LEU A 130 -6.96 27.36 -9.26
C LEU A 130 -6.79 27.75 -10.73
N ASP A 131 -7.21 28.95 -11.13
CA ASP A 131 -7.19 29.38 -12.54
C ASP A 131 -5.81 29.89 -13.01
N GLN A 132 -4.75 29.72 -12.20
CA GLN A 132 -3.43 30.32 -12.47
C GLN A 132 -2.40 29.37 -13.12
N ASP A 133 -2.70 28.09 -13.36
CA ASP A 133 -1.72 27.09 -13.83
C ASP A 133 -2.00 26.46 -15.21
N ASP A 134 -2.79 27.10 -16.09
CA ASP A 134 -2.94 26.70 -17.50
C ASP A 134 -2.63 27.87 -18.46
N SER A 135 -1.37 28.31 -18.53
CA SER A 135 -0.85 29.22 -19.57
C SER A 135 0.54 28.83 -20.06
#